data_AF-A0A954I4N6-F1
#
_entry.id   AF-A0A954I4N6-F1
#
_cell.length_a   1.000
_cell.length_b   1.000
_cell.length_c   1.000
_cell.angle_alpha   90.00
_cell.angle_beta   90.00
_cell.angle_gamma   90.00
#
_symmetry.space_group_name_H-M   'P 1'
#
loop_
_entity.id
_entity.type
_entity.pdbx_description
1 polymer ?
#
loop_
_entity_poly.entity_id
_entity_poly.type
_entity_poly.pdbx_seq_one_letter_code
_entity_poly.pdbx_strand_id
1 'polypeptide(L)'
;MSLHHPKSCEHGAVAGENVRTRRQALREIGGGLGAVALAALLQDDLQAEAGIHHAPKARRVIQIFCPGGMSHVDTFDYKPELERLHGQPIPGADKLITFQGEQGSLQKSPWAFKPRGQSGKMVSDLVPRLGDLSDDFCFIHSLHGKTNTHGPGENLMCTGYTLDGFPSMGAWVTYALGSMSEEL
;
A
#
# COMPACT_ATOMS: atom_id res chain seq x y z
N MET A 1 -39.38 20.55 92.26
CA MET A 1 -37.96 20.54 91.81
C MET A 1 -37.83 19.35 90.87
N SER A 2 -38.09 19.60 89.58
CA SER A 2 -37.11 19.48 88.49
C SER A 2 -36.70 18.01 88.26
N LEU A 3 -36.96 17.36 87.12
CA LEU A 3 -36.91 17.85 85.73
C LEU A 3 -37.82 17.06 84.78
N HIS A 4 -38.21 17.76 83.72
CA HIS A 4 -38.91 17.37 82.50
C HIS A 4 -38.23 16.24 81.68
N HIS A 5 -39.04 15.29 81.17
CA HIS A 5 -39.35 14.97 79.74
C HIS A 5 -38.20 14.91 78.68
N PRO A 6 -38.39 14.34 77.46
CA PRO A 6 -38.92 13.03 77.02
C PRO A 6 -38.07 12.41 75.85
N LYS A 7 -38.62 11.35 75.22
CA LYS A 7 -38.42 10.87 73.82
C LYS A 7 -37.31 9.88 73.47
N SER A 8 -37.81 8.69 73.11
CA SER A 8 -37.34 7.82 72.04
C SER A 8 -36.84 8.59 70.81
N CYS A 9 -35.64 8.28 70.35
CA CYS A 9 -35.13 8.68 69.04
C CYS A 9 -34.64 7.43 68.31
N GLU A 10 -35.16 7.24 67.11
CA GLU A 10 -34.97 6.10 66.24
C GLU A 10 -33.53 5.99 65.74
N HIS A 11 -33.09 4.75 65.50
CA HIS A 11 -31.84 4.46 64.80
C HIS A 11 -31.97 4.89 63.33
N GLY A 12 -31.58 6.13 63.04
CA GLY A 12 -31.35 6.58 61.67
C GLY A 12 -30.13 5.88 61.08
N ALA A 13 -30.36 4.98 60.14
CA ALA A 13 -29.31 4.40 59.31
C ALA A 13 -28.65 5.53 58.50
N VAL A 14 -27.38 5.82 58.79
CA VAL A 14 -26.55 6.69 57.95
C VAL A 14 -26.35 5.97 56.62
N ALA A 15 -26.82 6.59 55.53
CA ALA A 15 -26.59 6.15 54.17
C ALA A 15 -25.07 5.98 53.96
N GLY A 16 -24.65 4.76 53.60
CA GLY A 16 -23.25 4.41 53.46
C GLY A 16 -22.57 5.27 52.39
N GLU A 17 -21.62 6.11 52.81
CA GLU A 17 -20.59 6.61 51.90
C GLU A 17 -19.81 5.41 51.38
N ASN A 18 -19.82 5.24 50.07
CA ASN A 18 -19.12 4.15 49.38
C ASN A 18 -17.61 4.46 49.33
N VAL A 19 -16.97 4.44 50.50
CA VAL A 19 -15.52 4.69 50.64
C VAL A 19 -14.80 3.49 50.04
N ARG A 20 -14.32 3.65 48.79
CA ARG A 20 -13.50 2.64 48.13
C ARG A 20 -12.24 2.40 48.94
N THR A 21 -12.00 1.15 49.33
CA THR A 21 -10.78 0.76 50.02
C THR A 21 -9.58 0.88 49.08
N ARG A 22 -8.38 1.16 49.63
CA ARG A 22 -7.12 1.15 48.85
C ARG A 22 -6.94 -0.14 48.05
N ARG A 23 -7.40 -1.27 48.60
CA ARG A 23 -7.39 -2.59 47.93
C ARG A 23 -8.34 -2.63 46.73
N GLN A 24 -9.55 -2.08 46.84
CA GLN A 24 -10.49 -1.99 45.71
C GLN A 24 -9.93 -1.07 44.63
N ALA A 25 -9.39 0.09 44.99
CA ALA A 25 -8.78 1.01 44.03
C ALA A 25 -7.59 0.37 43.28
N LEU A 26 -6.69 -0.34 43.97
CA LEU A 26 -5.58 -1.06 43.32
C LEU A 26 -6.05 -2.20 42.41
N ARG A 27 -7.11 -2.93 42.79
CA ARG A 27 -7.68 -3.99 41.95
C ARG A 27 -8.36 -3.45 40.70
N GLU A 28 -9.08 -2.33 40.82
CA GLU A 28 -9.75 -1.68 39.69
C GLU A 28 -8.75 -1.07 38.71
N ILE A 29 -7.73 -0.35 39.20
CA ILE A 29 -6.70 0.25 38.35
C ILE A 29 -5.84 -0.84 37.69
N GLY A 30 -5.37 -1.83 38.46
CA GLY A 30 -4.57 -2.93 37.92
C GLY A 30 -5.34 -3.80 36.93
N GLY A 31 -6.61 -4.08 37.22
CA GLY A 31 -7.50 -4.83 36.33
C GLY A 31 -7.84 -4.05 35.05
N GLY A 32 -8.05 -2.74 35.15
CA GLY A 32 -8.30 -1.88 33.99
C GLY A 32 -7.10 -1.78 33.04
N LEU A 33 -5.89 -1.58 33.57
CA LEU A 33 -4.68 -1.55 32.76
C LEU A 33 -4.39 -2.92 32.12
N GLY A 34 -4.61 -4.02 32.86
CA GLY A 34 -4.48 -5.37 32.33
C GLY A 34 -5.49 -5.68 31.22
N ALA A 35 -6.73 -5.20 31.34
CA ALA A 35 -7.75 -5.37 30.31
C ALA A 35 -7.42 -4.58 29.03
N VAL A 36 -6.88 -3.36 29.15
CA VAL A 36 -6.41 -2.57 28.00
C VAL A 36 -5.24 -3.27 27.30
N ALA A 37 -4.26 -3.78 28.07
CA ALA A 37 -3.15 -4.53 27.50
C ALA A 37 -3.62 -5.82 26.80
N LEU A 38 -4.56 -6.56 27.40
CA LEU A 38 -5.15 -7.75 26.77
C LEU A 38 -5.93 -7.40 25.50
N ALA A 39 -6.71 -6.32 25.52
CA ALA A 39 -7.45 -5.87 24.35
C ALA A 39 -6.50 -5.46 23.19
N ALA A 40 -5.36 -4.83 23.52
CA ALA A 40 -4.34 -4.50 22.53
C ALA A 40 -3.67 -5.76 21.94
N LEU A 41 -3.39 -6.77 22.76
CA LEU A 41 -2.82 -8.04 22.30
C LEU A 41 -3.79 -8.87 21.46
N LEU A 42 -5.09 -8.83 21.78
CA LEU A 42 -6.13 -9.54 21.03
C LEU A 42 -6.60 -8.79 19.77
N GLN A 43 -6.17 -7.54 19.58
CA GLN A 43 -6.65 -6.71 18.48
C GLN A 43 -6.26 -7.30 17.11
N ASP A 44 -5.06 -7.87 17.01
CA ASP A 44 -4.54 -8.45 15.75
C ASP A 44 -5.31 -9.73 15.37
N ASP A 45 -5.65 -10.57 16.34
CA ASP A 45 -6.48 -11.77 16.14
C ASP A 45 -7.90 -11.41 15.66
N LEU A 46 -8.47 -10.31 16.18
CA LEU A 46 -9.80 -9.85 15.82
C LEU A 46 -9.86 -9.12 14.47
N GLN A 47 -8.78 -8.43 14.07
CA GLN A 47 -8.69 -7.78 12.76
C GLN A 47 -8.51 -8.78 11.61
N ALA A 48 -7.86 -9.92 11.86
CA ALA A 48 -7.77 -11.02 10.90
C ALA A 48 -9.15 -11.62 10.54
N GLU A 49 -10.16 -11.48 11.40
CA GLU A 49 -11.53 -11.95 11.16
C GLU A 49 -12.44 -10.96 10.41
N ALA A 50 -11.97 -9.76 10.09
CA ALA A 50 -12.66 -8.86 9.16
C ALA A 50 -12.58 -9.48 7.74
N GLY A 51 -13.46 -10.44 7.49
CA GLY A 51 -13.40 -11.32 6.33
C GLY A 51 -13.21 -10.57 5.02
N ILE A 52 -12.30 -11.06 4.19
CA ILE A 52 -12.09 -10.54 2.84
C ILE A 52 -13.38 -10.69 2.01
N HIS A 53 -13.77 -9.63 1.30
CA HIS A 53 -15.01 -9.61 0.48
C HIS A 53 -15.05 -10.73 -0.58
N HIS A 54 -13.89 -11.21 -1.02
CA HIS A 54 -13.75 -12.28 -2.00
C HIS A 54 -12.73 -13.30 -1.52
N ALA A 55 -13.02 -14.59 -1.73
CA ALA A 55 -12.06 -15.67 -1.48
C ALA A 55 -10.80 -15.45 -2.35
N PRO A 56 -9.59 -15.63 -1.78
CA PRO A 56 -8.36 -15.30 -2.49
C PRO A 56 -8.07 -16.40 -3.51
N LYS A 57 -7.84 -16.01 -4.77
CA LYS A 57 -7.45 -16.96 -5.83
C LYS A 57 -5.95 -17.24 -5.83
N ALA A 58 -5.14 -16.29 -5.38
CA ALA A 58 -3.70 -16.41 -5.28
C ALA A 58 -3.27 -16.46 -3.81
N ARG A 59 -2.32 -17.33 -3.49
CA ARG A 59 -1.76 -17.44 -2.13
C ARG A 59 -0.59 -16.50 -1.87
N ARG A 60 0.18 -16.19 -2.92
CA ARG A 60 1.39 -15.35 -2.85
C ARG A 60 1.52 -14.57 -4.15
N VAL A 61 2.01 -13.34 -4.04
CA VAL A 61 2.30 -12.45 -5.16
C VAL A 61 3.76 -12.02 -5.05
N ILE A 62 4.51 -12.11 -6.15
CA ILE A 62 5.88 -11.59 -6.23
C ILE A 62 5.82 -10.35 -7.13
N GLN A 63 6.17 -9.19 -6.58
CA GLN A 63 6.32 -7.97 -7.35
C GLN A 63 7.81 -7.80 -7.70
N ILE A 64 8.10 -7.75 -9.01
CA ILE A 64 9.44 -7.42 -9.50
C ILE A 64 9.36 -6.00 -10.05
N PHE A 65 10.05 -5.08 -9.38
CA PHE A 65 10.21 -3.69 -9.83
C PHE A 65 11.63 -3.48 -10.33
N CYS A 66 11.78 -2.97 -11.55
CA CYS A 66 13.07 -2.78 -12.21
C CYS A 66 13.37 -1.28 -12.39
N PRO A 67 13.74 -0.55 -11.32
CA PRO A 67 14.07 0.87 -11.41
C PRO A 67 15.27 1.05 -12.34
N GLY A 68 15.10 1.88 -13.37
CA GLY A 68 16.17 2.21 -14.34
C GLY A 68 16.69 1.07 -15.23
N GLY A 69 16.16 -0.17 -15.12
CA GLY A 69 16.80 -1.36 -15.68
C GLY A 69 16.09 -2.08 -16.82
N MET A 70 14.82 -1.76 -17.10
CA MET A 70 14.07 -2.40 -18.19
C MET A 70 13.23 -1.37 -18.94
N SER A 71 13.67 -1.04 -20.16
CA SER A 71 12.90 -0.18 -21.05
C SER A 71 11.72 -0.96 -21.63
N HIS A 72 10.50 -0.46 -21.40
CA HIS A 72 9.27 -1.09 -21.88
C HIS A 72 9.16 -1.00 -23.41
N VAL A 73 9.57 0.11 -24.01
CA VAL A 73 9.58 0.31 -25.48
C VAL A 73 10.63 -0.55 -26.19
N ASP A 74 11.58 -1.11 -25.42
CA ASP A 74 12.60 -2.02 -25.94
C ASP A 74 12.31 -3.50 -25.65
N THR A 75 11.25 -3.81 -24.91
CA THR A 75 10.93 -5.18 -24.49
C THR A 75 9.56 -5.60 -24.97
N PHE A 76 8.51 -5.03 -24.39
CA PHE A 76 7.13 -5.49 -24.55
C PHE A 76 6.21 -4.46 -25.21
N ASP A 77 6.64 -3.24 -25.49
CA ASP A 77 5.77 -2.19 -26.06
C ASP A 77 6.27 -1.76 -27.44
N TYR A 78 5.86 -2.49 -28.47
CA TYR A 78 6.24 -2.20 -29.85
C TYR A 78 5.61 -0.88 -30.32
N LYS A 79 6.46 0.09 -30.66
CA LYS A 79 6.07 1.39 -31.20
C LYS A 79 6.58 1.56 -32.64
N PRO A 80 5.80 1.18 -33.67
CA PRO A 80 6.23 1.32 -35.08
C PRO A 80 6.56 2.79 -35.44
N GLU A 81 5.92 3.73 -34.77
CA GLU A 81 6.18 5.16 -34.98
C GLU A 81 7.59 5.59 -34.54
N LEU A 82 8.17 4.95 -33.52
CA LEU A 82 9.57 5.21 -33.13
C LEU A 82 10.56 4.75 -34.20
N GLU A 83 10.22 3.70 -34.96
CA GLU A 83 11.04 3.25 -36.09
C GLU A 83 10.95 4.26 -37.24
N ARG A 84 9.73 4.75 -37.54
CA ARG A 84 9.49 5.73 -38.60
C ARG A 84 10.17 7.07 -38.33
N LEU A 85 10.18 7.50 -37.08
CA LEU A 85 10.72 8.80 -36.65
C LEU A 85 12.15 8.71 -36.12
N HIS A 86 12.80 7.56 -36.24
CA HIS A 86 14.17 7.37 -35.76
C HIS A 86 15.13 8.45 -36.31
N GLY A 87 15.89 9.07 -35.42
CA GLY A 87 16.85 10.13 -35.72
C GLY A 87 16.23 11.52 -35.85
N GLN A 88 14.89 11.64 -35.88
CA GLN A 88 14.18 12.92 -35.97
C GLN A 88 13.95 13.51 -34.57
N PRO A 89 13.84 14.85 -34.43
CA PRO A 89 13.42 15.46 -33.18
C PRO A 89 12.01 15.01 -32.80
N ILE A 90 11.70 15.03 -31.50
CA ILE A 90 10.37 14.68 -31.00
C ILE A 90 9.35 15.72 -31.51
N PRO A 91 8.31 15.32 -32.27
CA PRO A 91 7.33 16.28 -32.78
C PRO A 91 6.62 17.03 -31.65
N GLY A 92 6.64 18.36 -31.71
CA GLY A 92 5.97 19.22 -30.72
C GLY A 92 6.69 19.35 -29.38
N ALA A 93 7.94 18.88 -29.26
CA ALA A 93 8.73 18.97 -28.04
C ALA A 93 9.64 20.21 -27.98
N ASP A 94 9.46 21.20 -28.87
CA ASP A 94 10.32 22.39 -28.99
C ASP A 94 10.46 23.22 -27.70
N LYS A 95 9.54 23.02 -26.74
CA LYS A 95 9.54 23.69 -25.43
C LYS A 95 9.70 22.72 -24.26
N LEU A 96 9.93 21.43 -24.53
CA LEU A 96 9.99 20.38 -23.53
C LEU A 96 11.43 20.24 -23.02
N ILE A 97 11.82 21.08 -22.06
CA ILE A 97 13.08 20.93 -21.34
C ILE A 97 12.81 20.10 -20.10
N THR A 98 13.50 18.97 -20.01
CA THR A 98 13.38 18.07 -18.86
C THR A 98 14.42 18.41 -17.81
N PHE A 99 14.32 17.83 -16.62
CA PHE A 99 15.34 17.97 -15.59
C PHE A 99 16.74 17.52 -16.09
N GLN A 100 16.79 16.63 -17.08
CA GLN A 100 18.00 16.09 -17.70
C GLN A 100 18.51 16.96 -18.88
N GLY A 101 17.84 18.07 -19.20
CA GLY A 101 18.18 18.96 -20.31
C GLY A 101 17.29 18.81 -21.55
N GLU A 102 17.79 19.32 -22.67
CA GLU A 102 17.13 19.24 -23.98
C GLU A 102 16.97 17.79 -24.43
N GLN A 103 15.86 17.51 -25.12
CA GLN A 103 15.60 16.18 -25.65
C GLN A 103 16.48 15.90 -26.87
N GLY A 104 17.10 14.73 -26.90
CA GLY A 104 17.75 14.21 -28.09
C GLY A 104 16.74 13.78 -29.16
N SER A 105 17.27 13.33 -30.30
CA SER A 105 16.45 12.71 -31.35
C SER A 105 15.77 11.43 -30.85
N LEU A 106 14.60 11.13 -31.43
CA LEU A 106 13.89 9.89 -31.21
C LEU A 106 14.77 8.69 -31.60
N GLN A 107 14.82 7.70 -30.71
CA GLN A 107 15.58 6.49 -30.91
C GLN A 107 14.62 5.30 -31.06
N LYS A 108 14.74 4.56 -32.16
CA LYS A 108 14.09 3.27 -32.29
C LYS A 108 14.71 2.28 -31.32
N SER A 109 13.96 1.22 -31.01
CA SER A 109 14.56 0.11 -30.27
C SER A 109 15.75 -0.48 -31.05
N PRO A 110 16.90 -0.74 -30.40
CA PRO A 110 18.02 -1.41 -31.06
C PRO A 110 17.77 -2.91 -31.25
N TRP A 111 16.71 -3.47 -30.65
CA TRP A 111 16.33 -4.87 -30.78
C TRP A 111 15.14 -5.04 -31.74
N ALA A 112 15.20 -6.06 -32.58
CA ALA A 112 14.10 -6.40 -33.48
C ALA A 112 12.91 -6.93 -32.68
N PHE A 113 11.70 -6.48 -33.03
CA PHE A 113 10.45 -7.03 -32.53
C PHE A 113 9.90 -8.07 -33.50
N LYS A 114 9.31 -9.13 -32.95
CA LYS A 114 8.59 -10.13 -33.73
C LYS A 114 7.36 -10.63 -32.97
N PRO A 115 6.31 -11.10 -33.67
CA PRO A 115 5.16 -11.68 -33.02
C PRO A 115 5.57 -12.94 -32.26
N ARG A 116 5.11 -13.06 -31.02
CA ARG A 116 5.35 -14.20 -30.12
C ARG A 116 4.04 -14.83 -29.69
N GLY A 117 4.10 -16.13 -29.41
CA GLY A 117 2.94 -16.90 -28.98
C GLY A 117 1.82 -16.95 -30.03
N GLN A 118 0.68 -17.46 -29.61
CA GLN A 118 -0.57 -17.48 -30.37
C GLN A 118 -1.25 -16.12 -30.39
N SER A 119 -1.05 -15.32 -29.33
CA SER A 119 -1.54 -13.93 -29.26
C SER A 119 -0.92 -13.00 -30.30
N GLY A 120 0.21 -13.41 -30.90
CA GLY A 120 0.96 -12.56 -31.85
C GLY A 120 1.55 -11.32 -31.18
N LYS A 121 1.70 -11.34 -29.85
CA LYS A 121 2.23 -10.21 -29.09
C LYS A 121 3.62 -9.85 -29.61
N MET A 122 3.80 -8.61 -30.04
CA MET A 122 5.13 -8.11 -30.41
C MET A 122 5.99 -7.99 -29.16
N VAL A 123 7.11 -8.73 -29.15
CA VAL A 123 8.14 -8.71 -28.10
C VAL A 123 9.52 -8.72 -28.77
N SER A 124 10.45 -7.95 -28.20
CA SER A 124 11.79 -7.83 -28.77
C SER A 124 12.68 -9.04 -28.51
N ASP A 125 13.71 -9.17 -29.32
CA ASP A 125 14.75 -10.18 -29.14
C ASP A 125 15.74 -9.87 -27.98
N LEU A 126 15.51 -8.79 -27.21
CA LEU A 126 16.21 -8.54 -25.94
C LEU A 126 15.84 -9.57 -24.86
N VAL A 127 14.57 -9.99 -24.85
CA VAL A 127 14.02 -10.88 -23.81
C VAL A 127 13.40 -12.14 -24.41
N PRO A 128 14.16 -12.93 -25.21
CA PRO A 128 13.58 -14.00 -26.02
C PRO A 128 12.86 -15.06 -25.19
N ARG A 129 13.45 -15.44 -24.04
CA ARG A 129 12.85 -16.43 -23.12
C ARG A 129 11.57 -15.95 -22.46
N LEU A 130 11.43 -14.64 -22.23
CA LEU A 130 10.17 -14.05 -21.73
C LEU A 130 9.16 -13.93 -22.87
N GLY A 131 9.63 -13.62 -24.08
CA GLY A 131 8.80 -13.63 -25.28
C GLY A 131 8.17 -14.99 -25.55
N ASP A 132 8.85 -16.10 -25.28
CA ASP A 132 8.30 -17.45 -25.43
C ASP A 132 7.12 -17.73 -24.46
N LEU A 133 6.97 -16.92 -23.41
CA LEU A 133 5.88 -16.98 -22.42
C LEU A 133 4.81 -15.91 -22.67
N SER A 134 4.76 -15.30 -23.85
CA SER A 134 3.86 -14.15 -24.11
C SER A 134 2.38 -14.47 -23.88
N ASP A 135 1.95 -15.71 -24.12
CA ASP A 135 0.54 -16.10 -23.91
C ASP A 135 0.21 -16.39 -22.44
N ASP A 136 1.22 -16.57 -21.58
CA ASP A 136 1.07 -16.72 -20.14
C ASP A 136 1.09 -15.37 -19.40
N PHE A 137 1.40 -14.29 -20.12
CA PHE A 137 1.46 -12.94 -19.58
C PHE A 137 0.21 -12.13 -19.88
N CYS A 138 -0.18 -11.32 -18.89
CA CYS A 138 -1.13 -10.24 -19.08
C CYS A 138 -0.37 -8.92 -19.18
N PHE A 139 -0.50 -8.24 -20.31
CA PHE A 139 0.13 -6.95 -20.54
C PHE A 139 -0.86 -5.81 -20.27
N ILE A 140 -0.46 -4.83 -19.46
CA ILE A 140 -1.27 -3.65 -19.15
C ILE A 140 -0.60 -2.43 -19.78
N HIS A 141 -1.06 -2.04 -20.98
CA HIS A 141 -0.54 -0.88 -21.71
C HIS A 141 -1.32 0.42 -21.46
N SER A 142 -2.37 0.37 -20.63
CA SER A 142 -3.22 1.53 -20.31
C SER A 142 -2.65 2.44 -19.21
N LEU A 143 -1.51 2.08 -18.62
CA LEU A 143 -0.87 2.86 -17.58
C LEU A 143 -0.15 4.08 -18.16
N HIS A 144 -0.40 5.25 -17.59
CA HIS A 144 0.20 6.51 -18.00
C HIS A 144 0.86 7.20 -16.80
N GLY A 145 2.11 7.63 -16.97
CA GLY A 145 2.83 8.42 -15.98
C GLY A 145 2.51 9.90 -16.08
N LYS A 146 2.63 10.62 -14.96
CA LYS A 146 2.50 12.09 -14.88
C LYS A 146 3.86 12.80 -14.83
N THR A 147 4.95 12.04 -14.88
CA THR A 147 6.31 12.51 -14.69
C THR A 147 7.26 11.64 -15.49
N ASN A 148 8.35 12.24 -15.93
CA ASN A 148 9.47 11.59 -16.61
C ASN A 148 10.71 11.43 -15.69
N THR A 149 10.63 11.89 -14.44
CA THR A 149 11.72 11.81 -13.48
C THR A 149 11.60 10.53 -12.65
N HIS A 150 12.71 9.83 -12.45
CA HIS A 150 12.79 8.55 -11.75
C HIS A 150 12.09 8.56 -10.38
N GLY A 151 12.57 9.36 -9.42
CA GLY A 151 12.04 9.37 -8.05
C GLY A 151 10.53 9.65 -7.96
N PRO A 152 10.03 10.74 -8.58
CA PRO A 152 8.58 11.00 -8.65
C PRO A 152 7.79 9.89 -9.36
N GLY A 153 8.39 9.21 -10.34
CA GLY A 153 7.79 8.07 -11.03
C GLY A 153 7.67 6.83 -10.14
N GLU A 154 8.68 6.57 -9.31
CA GLU A 154 8.65 5.51 -8.30
C GLU A 154 7.55 5.74 -7.28
N ASN A 155 7.44 6.96 -6.76
CA ASN A 155 6.34 7.35 -5.87
C ASN A 155 4.99 7.14 -6.54
N LEU A 156 4.85 7.54 -7.80
CA LEU A 156 3.61 7.38 -8.55
C LEU A 156 3.22 5.90 -8.69
N MET A 157 4.18 5.02 -8.98
CA MET A 157 3.96 3.58 -9.08
C MET A 157 3.55 2.95 -7.75
N CYS A 158 4.13 3.39 -6.64
CA CYS A 158 3.87 2.82 -5.33
C CYS A 158 2.64 3.42 -4.65
N THR A 159 2.34 4.70 -4.85
CA THR A 159 1.36 5.46 -4.06
C THR A 159 0.22 6.08 -4.89
N GLY A 160 0.38 6.18 -6.21
CA GLY A 160 -0.54 6.95 -7.08
C GLY A 160 -0.28 8.46 -7.11
N TYR A 161 0.71 8.95 -6.36
CA TYR A 161 1.10 10.36 -6.29
C TYR A 161 2.58 10.54 -6.64
N THR A 162 2.93 11.66 -7.28
CA THR A 162 4.34 11.97 -7.61
C THR A 162 5.10 12.57 -6.44
N LEU A 163 4.40 13.02 -5.40
CA LEU A 163 4.97 13.61 -4.18
C LEU A 163 5.11 12.55 -3.09
N ASP A 164 6.05 12.78 -2.18
CA ASP A 164 6.24 11.94 -0.99
C ASP A 164 5.10 12.12 0.03
N GLY A 165 5.01 11.18 0.98
CA GLY A 165 4.12 11.28 2.14
C GLY A 165 2.76 10.58 1.99
N PHE A 166 2.53 9.87 0.88
CA PHE A 166 1.31 9.08 0.68
C PHE A 166 1.54 7.60 1.00
N PRO A 167 0.54 6.89 1.56
CA PRO A 167 0.64 5.47 1.83
C PRO A 167 0.83 4.69 0.52
N SER A 168 1.79 3.77 0.51
CA SER A 168 2.04 2.89 -0.63
C SER A 168 0.98 1.79 -0.74
N MET A 169 0.91 1.15 -1.90
CA MET A 169 0.13 -0.06 -2.12
C MET A 169 0.44 -1.13 -1.07
N GLY A 170 1.71 -1.29 -0.69
CA GLY A 170 2.13 -2.21 0.37
C GLY A 170 1.52 -1.84 1.73
N ALA A 171 1.55 -0.55 2.09
CA ALA A 171 0.94 -0.08 3.34
C ALA A 171 -0.58 -0.34 3.38
N TRP A 172 -1.29 -0.11 2.27
CA TRP A 172 -2.71 -0.43 2.16
C TRP A 172 -3.00 -1.93 2.26
N VAL A 173 -2.18 -2.76 1.62
CA VAL A 173 -2.32 -4.22 1.68
C VAL A 173 -2.12 -4.70 3.11
N THR A 174 -1.06 -4.26 3.79
CA THR A 174 -0.80 -4.64 5.18
C THR A 174 -1.87 -4.11 6.13
N TYR A 175 -2.34 -2.89 5.94
CA TYR A 175 -3.42 -2.32 6.75
C TYR A 175 -4.74 -3.10 6.59
N ALA A 176 -5.09 -3.48 5.36
CA ALA A 176 -6.37 -4.11 5.07
C ALA A 176 -6.39 -5.62 5.30
N LEU A 177 -5.26 -6.31 5.09
CA LEU A 177 -5.16 -7.77 5.17
C LEU A 177 -4.34 -8.27 6.36
N GLY A 178 -3.75 -7.35 7.14
CA GLY A 178 -2.80 -7.66 8.19
C GLY A 178 -1.38 -7.96 7.67
N SER A 179 -0.47 -8.15 8.61
CA SER A 179 0.91 -8.60 8.36
C SER A 179 1.09 -10.03 8.83
N MET A 180 1.91 -10.82 8.13
CA MET A 180 2.38 -12.12 8.64
C MET A 180 3.63 -11.99 9.53
N SER A 181 4.16 -10.76 9.67
CA SER A 181 5.36 -10.43 10.43
C SER A 181 5.03 -9.37 11.48
N GLU A 182 5.48 -9.57 12.71
CA GLU A 182 5.40 -8.58 13.79
C GLU A 182 6.43 -7.45 13.62
N GLU A 183 7.43 -7.67 12.78
CA GLU A 183 8.43 -6.67 12.39
C GLU A 183 8.10 -6.10 11.00
N LEU A 184 8.11 -4.78 10.85
CA LEU A 184 7.94 -4.05 9.58
C LEU A 184 9.28 -3.50 9.07
#